data_AF-A0A240UCB0-F1
#
_entry.id   AF-A0A240UCB0-F1
#
_cell.length_a   1.000
_cell.length_b   1.000
_cell.length_c   1.000
_cell.angle_alpha   90.00
_cell.angle_beta   90.00
_cell.angle_gamma   90.00
#
_symmetry.space_group_name_H-M   'P 1'
#
loop_
_entity.id
_entity.type
_entity.pdbx_description
1 polymer ?
#
loop_
_entity_poly.entity_id
_entity_poly.type
_entity_poly.pdbx_seq_one_letter_code
_entity_poly.pdbx_strand_id
1 'polypeptide(L)' 'MALDHAAFAAFQSWEKVRAWLSEPNSQLDGACPEDATRSPAEFTKVMSILMSMRSHASTDFMSEIEV' A
#
# COMPACT_ATOMS: atom_id res chain seq x y z
N MET A 1 -3.05 -12.37 5.79
CA MET A 1 -2.03 -13.22 5.14
C MET A 1 -1.95 -13.15 3.60
N ALA A 2 -2.70 -12.28 2.91
CA ALA A 2 -2.41 -11.92 1.51
C ALA A 2 -2.11 -10.42 1.38
N LEU A 3 -2.91 -9.61 2.09
CA LEU A 3 -2.71 -8.17 2.25
C LEU A 3 -1.34 -7.82 2.83
N ASP A 4 -0.94 -8.49 3.92
CA ASP A 4 0.33 -8.26 4.60
C ASP A 4 1.55 -8.43 3.68
N HIS A 5 1.52 -9.45 2.81
CA HIS A 5 2.56 -9.70 1.83
C HIS A 5 2.54 -8.68 0.68
N ALA A 6 1.36 -8.27 0.22
CA ALA A 6 1.25 -7.21 -0.79
C ALA A 6 1.76 -5.86 -0.25
N ALA A 7 1.41 -5.54 1.00
CA ALA A 7 1.89 -4.37 1.69
C ALA A 7 3.40 -4.44 1.92
N PHE A 8 3.93 -5.60 2.30
CA PHE A 8 5.37 -5.80 2.44
C PHE A 8 6.10 -5.64 1.09
N ALA A 9 5.53 -6.13 -0.01
CA ALA A 9 6.10 -5.93 -1.34
C ALA A 9 6.13 -4.44 -1.75
N ALA A 10 5.22 -3.62 -1.23
CA ALA A 10 5.21 -2.17 -1.47
C ALA A 10 6.16 -1.40 -0.54
N PHE A 11 6.17 -1.70 0.76
CA PHE A 11 6.90 -0.93 1.77
C PHE A 11 8.29 -1.50 2.14
N GLN A 12 8.54 -2.77 1.82
CA GLN A 12 9.75 -3.54 2.17
C GLN A 12 10.13 -3.50 3.66
N SER A 13 9.17 -3.16 4.55
CA SER A 13 9.37 -3.07 5.99
C SER A 13 8.10 -3.47 6.73
N TRP A 14 8.22 -4.47 7.60
CA TRP A 14 7.11 -4.94 8.43
C TRP A 14 6.64 -3.92 9.47
N GLU A 15 7.49 -2.98 9.87
CA GLU A 15 7.08 -1.88 10.74
C GLU A 15 6.17 -0.90 10.00
N LYS A 16 6.56 -0.50 8.79
CA LYS A 16 5.74 0.37 7.92
C LYS A 16 4.43 -0.28 7.51
N VAL A 17 4.44 -1.59 7.22
CA VAL A 17 3.21 -2.34 6.93
C VAL A 17 2.24 -2.28 8.10
N ARG A 18 2.72 -2.56 9.32
CA ARG A 18 1.86 -2.53 10.52
C ARG A 18 1.32 -1.13 10.81
N ALA A 19 2.17 -0.11 10.71
CA ALA A 19 1.74 1.27 10.86
C ALA A 19 0.66 1.63 9.82
N TRP A 20 0.92 1.37 8.54
CA TRP A 20 -0.01 1.68 7.46
C TRP A 20 -1.35 0.95 7.58
N LEU A 21 -1.35 -0.32 7.98
CA LEU A 21 -2.58 -1.12 8.13
C LEU A 21 -3.47 -0.62 9.28
N SER A 22 -2.86 -0.09 10.34
CA SER A 22 -3.56 0.39 11.53
C SER A 22 -3.82 1.90 11.52
N GLU A 23 -3.26 2.65 10.57
CA GLU A 23 -3.50 4.08 10.43
C GLU A 23 -4.67 4.39 9.49
N PRO A 24 -5.52 5.39 9.84
CA PRO A 24 -6.58 5.88 8.97
C PRO A 24 -6.05 6.35 7.62
N ASN A 25 -6.57 5.82 6.51
CA ASN A 25 -6.17 6.23 5.18
C ASN A 25 -7.24 7.12 4.53
N SER A 26 -6.87 8.34 4.15
CA SER A 26 -7.77 9.29 3.48
C SER A 26 -8.35 8.78 2.15
N GLN A 27 -7.65 7.86 1.48
CA GLN A 27 -8.12 7.21 0.24
C GLN A 27 -9.15 6.10 0.49
N LEU A 28 -9.35 5.71 1.75
CA LEU A 28 -10.32 4.72 2.21
C LEU A 28 -11.40 5.38 3.07
N ASP A 29 -11.77 6.63 2.75
CA ASP A 29 -12.76 7.41 3.51
C ASP A 29 -12.37 7.60 4.99
N GLY A 30 -11.06 7.58 5.29
CA GLY A 30 -10.54 7.66 6.65
C GLY A 30 -10.61 6.35 7.43
N ALA A 31 -10.95 5.22 6.80
CA ALA A 31 -10.88 3.91 7.41
C ALA A 31 -9.44 3.38 7.44
N CYS A 32 -9.15 2.56 8.46
CA CYS A 32 -7.90 1.80 8.49
C CYS A 32 -7.93 0.71 7.41
N PRO A 33 -6.83 0.47 6.67
CA PRO A 33 -6.80 -0.56 5.65
C PRO A 33 -7.17 -1.95 6.18
N GLU A 34 -6.85 -2.28 7.42
CA GLU A 34 -7.25 -3.58 8.01
C GLU A 34 -8.78 -3.73 8.08
N ASP A 35 -9.49 -2.68 8.49
CA ASP A 35 -10.94 -2.68 8.60
C ASP A 35 -11.60 -2.60 7.23
N ALA A 36 -11.01 -1.83 6.31
CA ALA A 36 -11.46 -1.69 4.94
C ALA A 36 -11.47 -3.04 4.21
N THR A 37 -10.50 -3.92 4.48
CA THR A 37 -10.45 -5.25 3.83
C THR A 37 -11.61 -6.20 4.17
N ARG A 38 -12.46 -5.85 5.14
CA ARG A 38 -13.70 -6.59 5.43
C ARG A 38 -14.76 -6.44 4.33
N SER A 39 -14.65 -5.40 3.50
CA SER A 39 -15.50 -5.20 2.32
C SER A 39 -14.74 -5.56 1.04
N PRO A 40 -15.31 -6.39 0.15
CA PRO A 40 -14.65 -6.75 -1.11
C PRO A 40 -14.31 -5.52 -1.98
N ALA A 41 -15.17 -4.49 -1.99
CA ALA A 41 -14.94 -3.28 -2.78
C ALA A 41 -13.78 -2.45 -2.25
N GLU A 42 -13.71 -2.30 -0.93
CA GLU A 42 -12.64 -1.57 -0.26
C GLU A 42 -11.32 -2.35 -0.29
N PHE A 43 -11.36 -3.68 -0.25
CA PHE A 43 -10.20 -4.53 -0.49
C PHE A 43 -9.56 -4.27 -1.86
N THR A 44 -10.38 -4.13 -2.92
CA THR A 44 -9.87 -3.77 -4.26
C THR A 44 -9.20 -2.40 -4.27
N LYS A 45 -9.76 -1.40 -3.56
CA LYS A 45 -9.13 -0.08 -3.40
C LYS A 45 -7.79 -0.18 -2.67
N VAL A 46 -7.74 -0.89 -1.54
CA VAL A 46 -6.53 -1.17 -0.76
C VAL A 46 -5.44 -1.79 -1.64
N MET A 47 -5.80 -2.78 -2.46
CA MET A 47 -4.85 -3.43 -3.36
C MET A 47 -4.39 -2.47 -4.47
N SER A 48 -5.27 -1.63 -5.01
CA SER A 48 -4.90 -0.61 -5.99
C SER A 48 -3.89 0.39 -5.41
N ILE A 49 -4.09 0.83 -4.16
CA ILE A 49 -3.17 1.75 -3.47
C ILE A 49 -1.78 1.11 -3.32
N LEU A 50 -1.72 -0.15 -2.86
CA LEU A 50 -0.47 -0.90 -2.73
C LEU A 50 0.26 -1.06 -4.08
N MET A 51 -0.48 -1.37 -5.15
CA MET A 51 0.09 -1.51 -6.49
C MET A 51 0.60 -0.19 -7.04
N SER A 52 -0.12 0.93 -6.82
CA SER A 52 0.34 2.27 -7.20
C SER A 52 1.62 2.65 -6.45
N MET A 53 1.71 2.40 -5.14
CA MET A 53 2.93 2.68 -4.37
C MET A 53 4.13 1.88 -4.89
N ARG A 54 3.92 0.62 -5.28
CA ARG A 54 4.96 -0.20 -5.89
C ARG A 54 5.41 0.35 -7.24
N SER A 55 4.50 0.84 -8.08
CA SER A 55 4.84 1.45 -9.37
C SER A 55 5.72 2.70 -9.20
N HIS A 56 5.42 3.54 -8.22
CA HIS A 56 6.24 4.71 -7.91
C HIS A 56 7.66 4.34 -7.43
N ALA A 57 7.80 3.24 -6.68
CA ALA A 57 9.13 2.74 -6.27
C ALA A 57 9.98 2.24 -7.46
N SER A 58 9.37 1.78 -8.55
CA SER A 58 10.11 1.36 -9.76
C SER A 58 10.46 2.53 -10.69
N THR A 59 9.68 3.61 -10.70
CA THR A 59 9.98 4.80 -11.52
C THR A 59 11.03 5.72 -10.91
N ASP A 60 11.21 5.70 -9.59
CA ASP A 60 12.24 6.50 -8.91
C ASP A 60 13.66 6.01 -9.29
N PHE A 61 13.83 4.71 -9.53
CA PHE A 61 15.11 4.14 -9.99
C PHE A 61 15.49 4.50 -11.44
N MET A 62 14.56 5.10 -12.21
CA MET A 62 14.76 5.47 -13.61
C MET A 62 14.88 6.98 -13.85
N SER A 63 14.89 7.80 -12.79
CA SER A 63 15.17 9.25 -12.90
C SER A 63 16.60 9.66 -12.53
N GLU A 64 17.47 8.72 -12.13
CA GLU A 64 18.86 9.01 -11.75
C GLU A 64 19.89 8.46 -12.76
N ILE A 65 19.55 8.41 -14.05
CA ILE A 65 20.52 8.13 -15.13
C ILE A 65 20.29 9.03 -16.33
N GLU A 66 20.28 10.35 -16.11
CA GLU A 66 20.52 11.34 -17.17
C GLU A 66 21.54 12.38 -16.66
N VAL A 67 22.83 12.02 -16.76
CA VAL A 67 23.98 12.95 -16.82
C VAL A 67 25.12 12.33 -17.63
#